data_AF-A0A6I7QJ99-F1
#
_entry.id   AF-A0A6I7QJ99-F1
#
_cell.length_a   1.000
_cell.length_b   1.000
_cell.length_c   1.000
_cell.angle_alpha   90.00
_cell.angle_beta   90.00
_cell.angle_gamma   90.00
#
_symmetry.space_group_name_H-M   'P 1'
#
loop_
_entity.id
_entity.type
_entity.pdbx_description
1 polymer ?
#
loop_
_entity_poly.entity_id
_entity_poly.type
_entity_poly.pdbx_seq_one_letter_code
_entity_poly.pdbx_strand_id
1 'polypeptide(L)'
;MFTSTQSRFSDILHGKRGLDRISVVFLRRLVSKYSYSQPVRMIYAKALMDGDKELFEVEVNRAAAIAPERRKFRAYISGKEVAGISAGMRVGSGSAERKGPDRDAGTGKKRKLAQQEIIDRFLEVQPRIEGKKEGLPEGDLSPESLSYDPSLASETLAEVFLKQGKTARAISIYQKLSLMFPEKSSYFAKKIESIQKENN
;
A
#
# COMPACT_ATOMS: atom_id res chain seq x y z
N MET A 1 -22.44 11.37 23.73
CA MET A 1 -21.92 12.45 22.85
C MET A 1 -21.38 11.97 21.48
N PHE A 2 -21.52 10.70 21.06
CA PHE A 2 -20.99 10.21 19.77
C PHE A 2 -21.95 10.35 18.56
N THR A 3 -23.24 10.62 18.80
CA THR A 3 -24.29 10.62 17.78
C THR A 3 -24.14 11.71 16.72
N SER A 4 -23.62 12.88 17.10
CA SER A 4 -23.45 14.02 16.17
C SER A 4 -22.37 13.78 15.11
N THR A 5 -21.29 13.05 15.45
CA THR A 5 -20.20 12.77 14.50
C THR A 5 -20.63 11.76 13.43
N GLN A 6 -21.34 10.71 13.84
CA GLN A 6 -21.79 9.65 12.93
C GLN A 6 -22.86 10.16 11.97
N SER A 7 -23.87 10.89 12.47
CA SER A 7 -24.90 11.50 11.62
C SER A 7 -24.29 12.44 10.59
N ARG A 8 -23.34 13.28 11.01
CA ARG A 8 -22.67 14.23 10.12
C ARG A 8 -21.88 13.57 9.00
N PHE A 9 -21.16 12.47 9.29
CA PHE A 9 -20.42 11.72 8.30
C PHE A 9 -21.36 10.95 7.35
N SER A 10 -22.43 10.35 7.87
CA SER A 10 -23.46 9.70 7.06
C SER A 10 -24.11 10.67 6.08
N ASP A 11 -24.39 11.91 6.48
CA ASP A 11 -24.97 12.91 5.57
C ASP A 11 -24.04 13.22 4.38
N ILE A 12 -22.72 13.26 4.63
CA ILE A 12 -21.70 13.48 3.59
C ILE A 12 -21.64 12.30 2.63
N LEU A 13 -21.68 11.07 3.14
CA LEU A 13 -21.67 9.85 2.32
C LEU A 13 -22.85 9.76 1.36
N HIS A 14 -24.04 10.14 1.83
CA HIS A 14 -25.26 10.08 1.03
C HIS A 14 -25.48 11.34 0.18
N GLY A 15 -24.50 12.24 0.12
CA GLY A 15 -24.59 13.49 -0.66
C GLY A 15 -25.64 14.48 -0.15
N LYS A 16 -26.19 14.26 1.05
CA LYS A 16 -27.19 15.15 1.68
C LYS A 16 -26.56 16.46 2.17
N ARG A 17 -25.23 16.50 2.31
CA ARG A 17 -24.44 17.68 2.69
C ARG A 17 -23.26 17.84 1.73
N GLY A 18 -23.00 19.07 1.29
CA GLY A 18 -21.86 19.42 0.45
C GLY A 18 -20.50 19.24 1.14
N LEU A 19 -19.44 19.16 0.32
CA LEU A 19 -18.05 19.13 0.76
C LEU A 19 -17.55 20.55 1.07
N ASP A 20 -18.20 21.22 2.02
CA ASP A 20 -17.90 22.59 2.39
C ASP A 20 -16.63 22.68 3.25
N ARG A 21 -16.10 23.90 3.44
CA ARG A 21 -14.92 24.15 4.30
C ARG A 21 -15.05 23.54 5.70
N ILE A 22 -16.25 23.57 6.28
CA ILE A 22 -16.53 22.99 7.59
C ILE A 22 -16.45 21.45 7.55
N SER A 23 -16.91 20.84 6.45
CA SER A 23 -16.78 19.41 6.20
C SER A 23 -15.31 18.99 6.03
N VAL A 24 -14.47 19.80 5.38
CA VAL A 24 -13.02 19.57 5.26
C VAL A 24 -12.33 19.55 6.62
N VAL A 25 -12.61 20.54 7.48
CA VAL A 25 -12.05 20.59 8.85
C VAL A 25 -12.48 19.38 9.69
N PHE A 26 -13.75 19.00 9.56
CA PHE A 26 -14.31 17.81 10.21
C PHE A 26 -13.61 16.52 9.74
N LEU A 27 -13.44 16.35 8.43
CA LEU A 27 -12.77 15.20 7.83
C LEU A 27 -11.30 15.13 8.23
N ARG A 28 -10.58 16.26 8.27
CA ARG A 28 -9.20 16.32 8.78
C ARG A 28 -9.09 15.80 10.21
N ARG A 29 -10.03 16.19 11.09
CA ARG A 29 -10.07 15.69 12.47
C ARG A 29 -10.34 14.18 12.52
N LEU A 30 -11.20 13.67 11.63
CA LEU A 30 -11.46 12.23 11.53
C LEU A 30 -10.25 11.44 11.02
N VAL A 31 -9.49 11.95 10.04
CA VAL A 31 -8.27 11.28 9.55
C VAL A 31 -7.23 11.18 10.67
N SER A 32 -7.07 12.24 11.47
CA SER A 32 -6.17 12.21 12.63
C SER A 32 -6.61 11.18 13.67
N LYS A 33 -7.91 11.11 13.98
CA LYS A 33 -8.45 10.16 14.96
C LYS A 33 -8.50 8.71 14.48
N TYR A 34 -8.73 8.51 13.19
CA TYR A 34 -8.93 7.20 12.56
C TYR A 34 -8.02 7.04 11.33
N SER A 35 -6.71 7.02 11.57
CA SER A 35 -5.69 7.01 10.51
C SER A 35 -5.77 5.81 9.55
N TYR A 36 -6.42 4.72 9.94
CA TYR A 36 -6.59 3.51 9.11
C TYR A 36 -7.93 3.46 8.37
N SER A 37 -8.79 4.46 8.47
CA SER A 37 -10.10 4.45 7.80
C SER A 37 -9.99 4.87 6.34
N GLN A 38 -10.11 3.91 5.43
CA GLN A 38 -10.03 4.16 3.97
C GLN A 38 -11.11 5.13 3.46
N PRO A 39 -12.40 4.93 3.80
CA PRO A 39 -13.44 5.81 3.30
C PRO A 39 -13.23 7.27 3.72
N VAL A 40 -12.76 7.49 4.95
CA VAL A 40 -12.52 8.84 5.49
C VAL A 40 -11.40 9.54 4.71
N ARG A 41 -10.27 8.86 4.46
CA ARG A 41 -9.16 9.43 3.66
C ARG A 41 -9.57 9.71 2.22
N MET A 42 -10.33 8.80 1.61
CA MET A 42 -10.79 8.96 0.22
C MET A 42 -11.76 10.14 0.08
N ILE A 43 -12.68 10.33 1.03
CA ILE A 43 -13.60 11.47 1.03
C ILE A 43 -12.85 12.76 1.34
N TYR A 44 -11.89 12.73 2.27
CA TYR A 44 -11.05 13.88 2.58
C TYR A 44 -10.22 14.33 1.37
N ALA A 45 -9.59 13.39 0.66
CA ALA A 45 -8.89 13.68 -0.59
C ALA A 45 -9.83 14.30 -1.63
N LYS A 46 -11.08 13.81 -1.76
CA LYS A 46 -12.08 14.44 -2.64
C LYS A 46 -12.47 15.84 -2.17
N ALA A 47 -12.62 16.06 -0.87
CA ALA A 47 -12.97 17.36 -0.29
C ALA A 47 -11.89 18.43 -0.52
N LEU A 48 -10.63 18.02 -0.67
CA LEU A 48 -9.49 18.90 -0.92
C LEU A 48 -9.36 19.35 -2.39
N MET A 49 -10.21 18.83 -3.30
CA MET A 49 -10.12 19.13 -4.73
C MET A 49 -10.26 20.61 -5.06
N ASP A 50 -11.11 21.34 -4.32
CA ASP A 50 -11.35 22.77 -4.50
C ASP A 50 -10.44 23.65 -3.60
N GLY A 51 -9.52 23.02 -2.86
CA GLY A 51 -8.71 23.67 -1.83
C GLY A 51 -7.22 23.73 -2.17
N ASP A 52 -6.40 23.46 -1.16
CA ASP A 52 -4.96 23.46 -1.27
C ASP A 52 -4.46 22.28 -2.11
N LYS A 53 -3.87 22.61 -3.26
CA LYS A 53 -3.37 21.65 -4.25
C LYS A 53 -2.23 20.78 -3.70
N GLU A 54 -1.40 21.31 -2.79
CA GLU A 54 -0.30 20.54 -2.20
C GLU A 54 -0.82 19.49 -1.24
N LEU A 55 -1.70 19.90 -0.33
CA LEU A 55 -2.36 18.99 0.62
C LEU A 55 -3.19 17.93 -0.10
N PHE A 56 -3.84 18.31 -1.20
CA PHE A 56 -4.60 17.40 -2.05
C PHE A 56 -3.72 16.28 -2.61
N GLU A 57 -2.59 16.60 -3.26
CA GLU A 57 -1.70 15.59 -3.85
C GLU A 57 -1.13 14.63 -2.81
N VAL A 58 -0.72 15.15 -1.65
CA VAL A 58 -0.20 14.32 -0.55
C VAL A 58 -1.26 13.33 -0.07
N GLU A 59 -2.49 13.80 0.13
CA GLU A 59 -3.54 12.94 0.65
C GLU A 59 -4.10 11.99 -0.41
N VAL A 60 -4.11 12.37 -1.69
CA VAL A 60 -4.42 11.47 -2.80
C VAL A 60 -3.42 10.31 -2.86
N ASN A 61 -2.12 10.59 -2.70
CA ASN A 61 -1.09 9.55 -2.71
C ASN A 61 -1.25 8.59 -1.52
N ARG A 62 -1.52 9.11 -0.33
CA ARG A 62 -1.80 8.30 0.87
C ARG A 62 -3.07 7.48 0.70
N ALA A 63 -4.17 8.08 0.26
CA ALA A 63 -5.43 7.39 0.05
C ALA A 63 -5.32 6.32 -1.04
N ALA A 64 -4.56 6.58 -2.12
CA ALA A 64 -4.35 5.63 -3.20
C ALA A 64 -3.55 4.40 -2.76
N ALA A 65 -2.64 4.53 -1.78
CA ALA A 65 -1.88 3.41 -1.24
C ALA A 65 -2.75 2.40 -0.50
N ILE A 66 -3.89 2.85 0.04
CA ILE A 66 -4.75 2.04 0.90
C ILE A 66 -6.16 1.82 0.33
N ALA A 67 -6.44 2.39 -0.85
CA ALA A 67 -7.69 2.20 -1.57
C ALA A 67 -7.81 0.75 -2.08
N PRO A 68 -8.93 0.04 -1.84
CA PRO A 68 -9.15 -1.31 -2.36
C PRO A 68 -9.06 -1.38 -3.88
N GLU A 69 -9.58 -0.35 -4.56
CA GLU A 69 -9.51 -0.23 -6.01
C GLU A 69 -9.04 1.16 -6.43
N ARG A 70 -7.72 1.28 -6.67
CA ARG A 70 -7.07 2.53 -7.07
C ARG A 70 -7.68 3.16 -8.33
N ARG A 71 -8.16 2.34 -9.26
CA ARG A 71 -8.80 2.82 -10.51
C ARG A 71 -10.16 3.45 -10.26
N LYS A 72 -11.00 2.82 -9.43
CA LYS A 72 -12.30 3.38 -9.00
C LYS A 72 -12.09 4.64 -8.16
N PHE A 73 -11.08 4.66 -7.28
CA PHE A 73 -10.72 5.86 -6.53
C PHE A 73 -10.31 7.02 -7.43
N ARG A 74 -9.42 6.76 -8.41
CA ARG A 74 -9.00 7.78 -9.38
C ARG A 74 -10.19 8.34 -10.16
N ALA A 75 -11.09 7.47 -10.61
CA ALA A 75 -12.32 7.86 -11.29
C ALA A 75 -13.20 8.76 -10.40
N TYR A 76 -13.42 8.34 -9.14
CA TYR A 76 -14.16 9.07 -8.12
C TYR A 76 -13.60 10.47 -7.82
N ILE A 77 -12.27 10.62 -7.76
CA ILE A 77 -11.60 11.92 -7.59
C ILE A 77 -11.72 12.77 -8.85
N SER A 78 -11.56 12.17 -10.04
CA SER A 78 -11.62 12.90 -11.31
C SER A 78 -13.03 13.28 -11.77
N GLY A 79 -14.08 12.85 -11.06
CA GLY A 79 -15.48 13.05 -11.46
C GLY A 79 -15.91 12.29 -12.73
N LYS A 80 -15.03 11.44 -13.30
CA LYS A 80 -15.33 10.58 -14.44
C LYS A 80 -15.84 9.25 -13.93
N GLU A 81 -17.04 8.84 -14.32
CA GLU A 81 -17.51 7.49 -14.04
C GLU A 81 -16.65 6.45 -14.77
N VAL A 82 -16.24 5.39 -14.06
CA VAL A 82 -15.64 4.22 -14.71
C VAL A 82 -16.78 3.44 -15.35
N ALA A 83 -16.90 3.55 -16.68
CA ALA A 83 -17.68 2.60 -17.45
C ALA A 83 -17.26 1.17 -17.07
N GLY A 84 -18.26 0.34 -16.77
CA GLY A 84 -18.12 -0.91 -16.02
C GLY A 84 -17.06 -1.87 -16.56
N ILE A 85 -16.37 -2.55 -15.65
CA ILE A 85 -15.76 -3.85 -15.96
C ILE A 85 -16.84 -4.89 -15.66
N SER A 86 -17.59 -5.30 -16.67
CA SER A 86 -18.19 -6.62 -16.70
C SER A 86 -17.30 -7.51 -17.56
N ALA A 87 -16.81 -8.59 -16.93
CA ALA A 87 -16.24 -9.82 -17.48
C ALA A 87 -15.99 -9.90 -18.99
N GLY A 88 -14.72 -10.17 -19.37
CA GLY A 88 -14.39 -10.66 -20.70
C GLY A 88 -12.97 -10.31 -21.15
N MET A 89 -12.13 -11.33 -21.27
CA MET A 89 -10.86 -11.34 -21.97
C MET A 89 -10.90 -10.53 -23.30
N ARG A 90 -9.87 -9.71 -23.57
CA ARG A 90 -9.22 -9.64 -24.89
C ARG A 90 -7.93 -8.83 -24.84
N VAL A 91 -6.81 -9.55 -24.84
CA VAL A 91 -5.57 -9.11 -25.47
C VAL A 91 -5.88 -8.91 -26.94
N GLY A 92 -5.57 -7.72 -27.47
CA GLY A 92 -5.83 -7.37 -28.86
C GLY A 92 -5.45 -5.93 -29.15
N SER A 93 -4.33 -5.78 -29.85
CA SER A 93 -3.86 -4.57 -30.53
C SER A 93 -4.99 -3.85 -31.27
N GLY A 94 -5.17 -2.56 -30.97
CA GLY A 94 -6.08 -1.68 -31.68
C GLY A 94 -5.71 -0.24 -31.40
N SER A 95 -4.98 0.34 -32.34
CA SER A 95 -4.74 1.78 -32.49
C SER A 95 -6.05 2.55 -32.44
N ALA A 96 -6.40 3.08 -31.26
CA ALA A 96 -7.48 4.02 -31.08
C ALA A 96 -6.88 5.40 -30.82
N GLU A 97 -6.84 6.21 -31.88
CA GLU A 97 -6.55 7.64 -31.85
C GLU A 97 -7.47 8.32 -30.81
N ARG A 98 -6.87 8.77 -29.72
CA ARG A 98 -7.53 9.67 -28.78
C ARG A 98 -7.19 11.10 -29.18
N LYS A 99 -8.09 11.78 -29.90
CA LYS A 99 -8.07 13.24 -30.01
C LYS A 99 -8.40 13.85 -28.64
N GLY A 100 -7.36 14.36 -27.98
CA GLY A 100 -7.48 15.22 -26.80
C GLY A 100 -7.87 16.65 -27.19
N PRO A 101 -8.18 17.51 -26.20
CA PRO A 101 -8.68 18.85 -26.43
C PRO A 101 -7.60 19.73 -27.07
N ASP A 102 -8.02 20.60 -27.99
CA ASP A 102 -7.18 21.52 -28.75
C ASP A 102 -6.12 22.20 -27.88
N ARG A 103 -4.88 21.75 -28.04
CA ARG A 103 -3.67 22.40 -27.53
C ARG A 103 -2.73 22.54 -28.69
N ASP A 104 -2.61 23.78 -29.16
CA ASP A 104 -1.56 24.34 -30.02
C ASP A 104 -0.55 23.33 -30.60
N ALA A 105 -0.74 22.99 -31.88
CA ALA A 105 0.03 22.00 -32.63
C ALA A 105 1.53 22.33 -32.81
N GLY A 106 2.00 23.50 -32.34
CA GLY A 106 3.40 23.93 -32.45
C GLY A 106 4.36 23.44 -31.36
N THR A 107 3.88 23.10 -30.16
CA THR A 107 4.75 22.84 -28.99
C THR A 107 5.15 21.37 -28.81
N GLY A 108 4.35 20.43 -29.32
CA GLY A 108 4.61 18.99 -29.18
C GLY A 108 5.79 18.48 -30.01
N LYS A 109 6.04 19.08 -31.19
CA LYS A 109 7.16 18.69 -32.06
C LYS A 109 8.52 19.06 -31.45
N LYS A 110 8.61 20.25 -30.82
CA LYS A 110 9.83 20.70 -30.12
C LYS A 110 10.19 19.81 -28.93
N ARG A 111 9.20 19.34 -28.16
CA ARG A 111 9.44 18.42 -27.03
C ARG A 111 9.94 17.04 -27.49
N LYS A 112 9.42 16.52 -28.60
CA LYS A 112 9.90 15.26 -29.19
C LYS A 112 11.34 15.38 -29.70
N LEU A 113 11.67 16.48 -30.38
CA LEU A 113 13.03 16.76 -30.84
C LEU A 113 14.01 16.88 -29.68
N ALA A 114 13.69 17.66 -28.64
CA ALA A 114 14.53 17.78 -27.45
C ALA A 114 14.70 16.44 -26.71
N GLN A 115 13.67 15.59 -26.68
CA GLN A 115 13.76 14.25 -26.11
C GLN A 115 14.68 13.33 -26.94
N GLN A 116 14.62 13.41 -28.27
CA GLN A 116 15.48 12.65 -29.17
C GLN A 116 16.94 13.06 -29.00
N GLU A 117 17.24 14.36 -28.92
CA GLU A 117 18.59 14.87 -28.68
C GLU A 117 19.20 14.37 -27.36
N ILE A 118 18.39 14.22 -26.30
CA ILE A 118 18.85 13.66 -25.02
C ILE A 118 19.13 12.16 -25.15
N ILE A 119 18.29 11.44 -25.88
CA ILE A 119 18.46 10.00 -26.13
C ILE A 119 19.73 9.75 -26.97
N ASP A 120 19.92 10.49 -28.05
CA ASP A 120 21.07 10.35 -28.95
C ASP A 120 22.37 10.65 -28.18
N ARG A 121 22.39 11.74 -27.38
CA ARG A 121 23.52 12.04 -26.49
C ARG A 121 23.79 10.93 -25.48
N PHE A 122 22.75 10.30 -24.94
CA PHE A 122 22.92 9.19 -23.99
C PHE A 122 23.53 7.95 -24.66
N LEU A 123 23.10 7.65 -25.88
CA LEU A 123 23.63 6.54 -26.68
C LEU A 123 25.09 6.77 -27.11
N GLU A 124 25.47 8.02 -27.40
CA GLU A 124 26.85 8.42 -27.71
C GLU A 124 27.77 8.36 -26.48
N VAL A 125 27.33 8.92 -25.35
CA VAL A 125 28.14 9.05 -24.13
C VAL A 125 28.35 7.70 -23.43
N GLN A 126 27.47 6.71 -23.67
CA GLN A 126 27.48 5.39 -23.02
C GLN A 126 27.88 5.45 -21.54
N PRO A 127 27.18 6.25 -20.71
CA PRO A 127 27.62 6.52 -19.36
C PRO A 127 27.62 5.23 -18.55
N ARG A 128 28.81 4.83 -18.07
CA ARG A 128 28.96 3.67 -17.19
C ARG A 128 28.68 4.10 -15.76
N ILE A 129 27.72 3.47 -15.10
CA ILE A 129 27.45 3.70 -13.68
C ILE A 129 28.54 2.97 -12.89
N GLU A 130 29.51 3.71 -12.36
CA GLU A 130 30.46 3.19 -11.39
C GLU A 130 29.75 3.06 -10.03
N GLY A 131 29.50 1.83 -9.61
CA GLY A 131 28.93 1.56 -8.29
C GLY A 131 29.91 2.00 -7.21
N LYS A 132 29.52 2.98 -6.39
CA LYS A 132 30.28 3.40 -5.22
C LYS A 132 30.33 2.23 -4.22
N LYS A 133 31.51 1.61 -4.07
CA LYS A 133 31.73 0.47 -3.15
C LYS A 133 31.92 0.89 -1.69
N GLU A 134 31.83 2.19 -1.37
CA GLU A 134 32.05 2.68 -0.01
C GLU A 134 30.88 2.26 0.90
N GLY A 135 31.17 1.37 1.85
CA GLY A 135 30.25 1.02 2.94
C GLY A 135 29.42 -0.25 2.74
N LEU A 136 29.70 -1.08 1.72
CA LEU A 136 29.15 -2.44 1.73
C LEU A 136 29.86 -3.24 2.84
N PRO A 137 29.12 -3.89 3.76
CA PRO A 137 29.74 -4.76 4.75
C PRO A 137 30.50 -5.88 4.03
N GLU A 138 31.80 -6.01 4.36
CA GLU A 138 32.64 -7.09 3.85
C GLU A 138 32.27 -8.40 4.58
N GLY A 139 31.66 -9.34 3.87
CA GLY A 139 31.32 -10.66 4.41
C GLY A 139 29.99 -11.23 3.89
N ASP A 140 29.73 -12.50 4.21
CA ASP A 140 28.43 -13.11 3.98
C ASP A 140 27.42 -12.58 5.02
N LEU A 141 26.37 -11.91 4.54
CA LEU A 141 25.28 -11.37 5.36
C LEU A 141 24.15 -12.39 5.58
N SER A 142 24.23 -13.58 4.95
CA SER A 142 23.24 -14.64 5.11
C SER A 142 23.00 -15.08 6.56
N PRO A 143 23.99 -15.18 7.48
CA PRO A 143 23.74 -15.74 8.80
C PRO A 143 22.83 -14.88 9.67
N GLU A 144 22.86 -13.55 9.51
CA GLU A 144 22.03 -12.65 10.31
C GLU A 144 20.53 -12.88 10.05
N SER A 145 20.17 -13.20 8.80
CA SER A 145 18.80 -13.53 8.41
C SER A 145 18.31 -14.90 8.91
N LEU A 146 19.24 -15.77 9.30
CA LEU A 146 18.94 -17.07 9.89
C LEU A 146 18.72 -16.98 11.40
N SER A 147 19.21 -15.91 12.02
CA SER A 147 19.00 -15.64 13.44
C SER A 147 17.54 -15.28 13.70
N TYR A 148 17.04 -15.74 14.84
CA TYR A 148 15.65 -15.53 15.24
C TYR A 148 15.61 -14.53 16.39
N ASP A 149 14.89 -13.43 16.22
CA ASP A 149 14.64 -12.47 17.28
C ASP A 149 13.70 -13.09 18.33
N PRO A 150 14.16 -13.32 19.57
CA PRO A 150 13.36 -13.94 20.63
C PRO A 150 12.08 -13.16 20.98
N SER A 151 12.03 -11.85 20.68
CA SER A 151 10.89 -10.99 20.97
C SER A 151 9.69 -11.22 20.03
N LEU A 152 9.92 -11.83 18.86
CA LEU A 152 8.88 -12.08 17.85
C LEU A 152 8.12 -13.40 18.06
N ALA A 153 8.32 -14.07 19.21
CA ALA A 153 7.67 -15.33 19.52
C ALA A 153 6.16 -15.20 19.61
N SER A 154 5.46 -15.81 18.66
CA SER A 154 4.00 -15.90 18.64
C SER A 154 3.55 -17.28 18.13
N GLU A 155 2.38 -17.69 18.56
CA GLU A 155 1.78 -18.97 18.15
C GLU A 155 1.58 -19.02 16.63
N THR A 156 1.08 -17.93 16.04
CA THR A 156 0.85 -17.83 14.59
C THR A 156 2.16 -17.99 13.80
N LEU A 157 3.27 -17.47 14.34
CA LEU A 157 4.58 -17.63 13.73
C LEU A 157 5.06 -19.08 13.79
N ALA A 158 4.85 -19.77 14.92
CA ALA A 158 5.16 -21.20 15.02
C ALA A 158 4.36 -22.02 14.01
N GLU A 159 3.08 -21.73 13.82
CA GLU A 159 2.23 -22.40 12.81
C GLU A 159 2.73 -22.16 11.38
N VAL A 160 3.17 -20.94 11.06
CA VAL A 160 3.78 -20.63 9.75
C VAL A 160 5.05 -21.47 9.54
N PHE A 161 5.89 -21.62 10.56
CA PHE A 161 7.08 -22.46 10.46
C PHE A 161 6.75 -23.95 10.28
N LEU A 162 5.70 -24.46 10.92
CA LEU A 162 5.21 -25.83 10.67
C LEU A 162 4.77 -26.02 9.22
N LYS A 163 4.00 -25.06 8.67
CA LYS A 163 3.56 -25.10 7.26
C LYS A 163 4.73 -25.06 6.27
N GLN A 164 5.87 -24.48 6.69
CA GLN A 164 7.11 -24.46 5.91
C GLN A 164 7.96 -25.73 6.10
N GLY A 165 7.52 -26.70 6.91
CA GLY A 165 8.30 -27.91 7.25
C GLY A 165 9.47 -27.65 8.21
N LYS A 166 9.57 -26.45 8.79
CA LYS A 166 10.65 -26.07 9.72
C LYS A 166 10.27 -26.41 11.15
N THR A 167 10.16 -27.71 11.43
CA THR A 167 9.61 -28.26 12.68
C THR A 167 10.47 -27.90 13.90
N ALA A 168 11.80 -27.98 13.79
CA ALA A 168 12.73 -27.59 14.83
C ALA A 168 12.53 -26.12 15.28
N ARG A 169 12.32 -25.21 14.32
CA ARG A 169 12.07 -23.79 14.63
C ARG A 169 10.71 -23.60 15.30
N ALA A 170 9.66 -24.26 14.80
CA ALA A 170 8.35 -24.20 15.43
C ALA A 170 8.39 -24.69 16.90
N ILE A 171 9.09 -25.80 17.18
CA ILE A 171 9.27 -26.32 18.53
C ILE A 171 9.98 -25.29 19.42
N SER A 172 11.07 -24.66 18.95
CA SER A 172 11.77 -23.64 19.73
C SER A 172 10.88 -22.44 20.10
N ILE A 173 9.97 -22.04 19.19
CA ILE A 173 9.02 -20.95 19.45
C ILE A 173 8.01 -21.39 20.50
N TYR A 174 7.44 -22.59 20.40
CA TYR A 174 6.51 -23.10 21.41
C TYR A 174 7.17 -23.27 22.78
N GLN A 175 8.43 -23.74 22.84
CA GLN A 175 9.19 -23.79 24.08
C GLN A 175 9.38 -22.41 24.69
N LYS A 176 9.71 -21.41 23.86
CA LYS A 176 9.85 -20.02 24.33
C LYS A 176 8.52 -19.47 24.83
N LEU A 177 7.41 -19.73 24.14
CA LEU A 177 6.08 -19.33 24.56
C LEU A 177 5.67 -19.96 25.89
N SER A 178 6.06 -21.21 26.16
CA SER A 178 5.86 -21.84 27.48
C SER A 178 6.56 -21.09 28.62
N LEU A 179 7.74 -20.54 28.37
CA LEU A 179 8.48 -19.73 29.34
C LEU A 179 7.86 -18.34 29.54
N MET A 180 7.38 -17.73 28.45
CA MET A 180 6.77 -16.39 28.48
C MET A 180 5.35 -16.40 29.06
N PHE A 181 4.61 -17.49 28.88
CA PHE A 181 3.21 -17.64 29.31
C PHE A 181 3.01 -18.95 30.10
N PRO A 182 3.47 -19.02 31.36
CA PRO A 182 3.42 -20.24 32.17
C PRO A 182 2.00 -20.81 32.34
N GLU A 183 0.98 -19.95 32.38
CA GLU A 183 -0.44 -20.35 32.45
C GLU A 183 -0.88 -21.23 31.28
N LYS A 184 -0.26 -21.06 30.10
CA LYS A 184 -0.53 -21.82 28.88
C LYS A 184 0.50 -22.91 28.59
N SER A 185 1.43 -23.16 29.52
CA SER A 185 2.51 -24.14 29.35
C SER A 185 2.01 -25.54 28.95
N SER A 186 0.94 -26.03 29.59
CA SER A 186 0.32 -27.32 29.25
C SER A 186 -0.18 -27.38 27.81
N TYR A 187 -0.73 -26.28 27.29
CA TYR A 187 -1.21 -26.19 25.91
C TYR A 187 -0.04 -26.27 24.91
N PHE A 188 1.03 -25.50 25.14
CA PHE A 188 2.20 -25.52 24.28
C PHE A 188 2.95 -26.85 24.34
N ALA A 189 3.01 -27.49 25.51
CA ALA A 189 3.57 -28.83 25.66
C ALA A 189 2.84 -29.86 24.79
N LYS A 190 1.49 -29.83 24.79
CA LYS A 190 0.68 -30.69 23.92
C LYS A 190 0.96 -30.43 22.43
N LYS A 191 1.09 -29.16 22.02
CA LYS A 191 1.44 -28.81 20.63
C LYS A 191 2.80 -29.37 20.23
N ILE A 192 3.81 -29.25 21.09
CA ILE A 192 5.16 -29.81 20.86
C ILE A 192 5.08 -31.33 20.72
N GLU A 193 4.34 -32.01 21.61
CA GLU A 193 4.17 -33.46 21.56
C GLU A 193 3.48 -33.92 20.27
N SER A 194 2.43 -33.21 19.82
CA SER A 194 1.76 -33.49 18.54
C SER A 194 2.74 -33.36 17.36
N ILE A 195 3.53 -32.29 17.31
CA ILE A 195 4.51 -32.08 16.24
C ILE A 195 5.57 -33.19 16.24
N GLN A 196 6.04 -33.61 17.42
CA GLN A 196 7.04 -34.68 17.53
C GLN A 196 6.48 -36.03 17.07
N LYS A 197 5.21 -36.33 17.37
CA LYS A 197 4.55 -37.56 16.91
C LYS A 197 4.31 -37.58 15.40
N GLU A 198 4.05 -36.44 14.78
CA GLU A 198 3.83 -36.36 13.32
C GLU A 198 5.12 -36.49 12.50
N ASN A 199 6.29 -36.23 13.08
CA ASN A 199 7.59 -36.29 12.40
C ASN A 199 8.40 -37.57 12.70
N ASN A 200 7.81 -38.53 13.41
CA ASN A 200 8.43 -39.79 13.81
C ASN A 200 7.71 -40.95 13.14
#